data_AF-A0A521Y2D5-F1
#
_entry.id   AF-A0A521Y2D5-F1
#
_cell.length_a   1.000
_cell.length_b   1.000
_cell.length_c   1.000
_cell.angle_alpha   90.00
_cell.angle_beta   90.00
_cell.angle_gamma   90.00
#
_symmetry.space_group_name_H-M   'P 1'
#
loop_
_entity.id
_entity.type
_entity.pdbx_description
1 polymer ?
#
loop_
_entity_poly.entity_id
_entity_poly.type
_entity_poly.pdbx_seq_one_letter_code
_entity_poly.pdbx_strand_id
1 'polypeptide(L)'
;MFPKGSAPNPPPWRSLGTSDKHKSRVKMLLVCGSGMVMTLGAGWGSYYVLQAKWLLATMDIGMTAAGALAMWCALTDRLRPAAVLGIHALLAVITGFCMLDVPLPQVPRSAHMHLITLAAACVLLFRGERFYLRLVLPVACFAIALLFAGSSLGVSDPMLMPPPQTRAIGVWINNLTCFLAVGMVLWIMQADV
;
A
#
# COMPACT_ATOMS: atom_id res chain seq x y z
N MET A 1 14.76 -22.76 -50.52
CA MET A 1 15.24 -21.98 -49.36
C MET A 1 14.74 -20.56 -49.55
N PHE A 2 13.58 -20.20 -48.95
CA PHE A 2 13.00 -18.87 -49.09
C PHE A 2 13.61 -17.93 -48.04
N PRO A 3 13.99 -16.69 -48.39
CA PRO A 3 14.52 -15.75 -47.40
C PRO A 3 13.38 -15.35 -46.46
N LYS A 4 13.57 -15.55 -45.14
CA LYS A 4 12.71 -14.95 -44.12
C LYS A 4 12.87 -13.44 -44.21
N GLY A 5 11.90 -12.77 -44.82
CA GLY A 5 11.79 -11.31 -44.79
C GLY A 5 11.82 -10.84 -43.34
N SER A 6 12.71 -9.90 -43.03
CA SER A 6 12.75 -9.20 -41.74
C SER A 6 11.38 -8.60 -41.47
N ALA A 7 10.77 -8.93 -40.33
CA ALA A 7 9.53 -8.30 -39.90
C ALA A 7 9.72 -6.76 -39.91
N PRO A 8 8.74 -6.00 -40.42
CA PRO A 8 8.85 -4.55 -40.47
C PRO A 8 9.00 -4.01 -39.04
N ASN A 9 9.96 -3.09 -38.85
CA ASN A 9 10.11 -2.37 -37.60
C ASN A 9 8.77 -1.73 -37.22
N PRO A 10 8.28 -1.92 -35.98
CA PRO A 10 7.04 -1.30 -35.56
C PRO A 10 7.14 0.22 -35.70
N PRO A 11 6.06 0.90 -36.11
CA PRO A 11 6.07 2.33 -36.34
C PRO A 11 6.43 3.08 -35.04
N PRO A 12 7.14 4.22 -35.14
CA PRO A 12 7.74 4.93 -34.00
C PRO A 12 6.74 5.42 -32.94
N TRP A 13 5.45 5.53 -33.28
CA TRP A 13 4.40 5.88 -32.30
C TRP A 13 4.07 4.74 -31.33
N ARG A 14 4.44 3.49 -31.63
CA ARG A 14 4.03 2.30 -30.87
C ARG A 14 4.86 2.09 -29.59
N SER A 15 6.08 2.64 -29.55
CA SER A 15 6.97 2.60 -28.38
C SER A 15 6.70 3.73 -27.37
N LEU A 16 6.34 4.93 -27.85
CA LEU A 16 6.04 6.10 -27.01
C LEU A 16 4.81 5.86 -26.10
N GLY A 17 3.76 5.23 -26.64
CA GLY A 17 2.49 5.05 -25.90
C GLY A 17 2.52 4.08 -24.72
N THR A 18 3.52 3.21 -24.58
CA THR A 18 3.56 2.24 -23.47
C THR A 18 4.21 2.80 -22.20
N SER A 19 5.23 3.65 -22.37
CA SER A 19 5.92 4.33 -21.27
C SER A 19 5.05 5.44 -20.68
N ASP A 20 4.37 6.21 -21.53
CA ASP A 20 3.54 7.35 -21.09
C ASP A 20 2.30 6.87 -20.33
N LYS A 21 1.59 5.86 -20.85
CA LYS A 21 0.47 5.22 -20.14
C LYS A 21 0.90 4.64 -18.80
N HIS A 22 2.07 3.98 -18.75
CA HIS A 22 2.59 3.46 -17.49
C HIS A 22 2.85 4.58 -16.47
N LYS A 23 3.46 5.69 -16.91
CA LYS A 23 3.69 6.87 -16.06
C LYS A 23 2.37 7.46 -15.55
N SER A 24 1.34 7.57 -16.40
CA SER A 24 -0.02 8.01 -16.01
C SER A 24 -0.61 7.10 -14.94
N ARG A 25 -0.56 5.78 -15.13
CA ARG A 25 -1.05 4.79 -14.14
C ARG A 25 -0.30 4.88 -12.81
N VAL A 26 1.02 5.06 -12.84
CA VAL A 26 1.84 5.26 -11.63
C VAL A 26 1.43 6.53 -10.91
N LYS A 27 1.28 7.66 -11.61
CA LYS A 27 0.84 8.92 -11.02
C LYS A 27 -0.56 8.80 -10.43
N MET A 28 -1.50 8.18 -11.16
CA MET A 28 -2.87 7.94 -10.69
C MET A 28 -2.89 7.07 -9.42
N LEU A 29 -2.11 5.98 -9.39
CA LEU A 29 -2.00 5.13 -8.21
C LEU A 29 -1.41 5.88 -7.01
N LEU A 30 -0.36 6.68 -7.23
CA LEU A 30 0.24 7.46 -6.14
C LEU A 30 -0.74 8.50 -5.60
N VAL A 31 -1.48 9.20 -6.46
CA VAL A 31 -2.46 10.20 -6.03
C VAL A 31 -3.63 9.54 -5.30
N CYS A 32 -4.32 8.58 -5.93
CA CYS A 32 -5.47 7.92 -5.32
C CYS A 32 -5.09 7.14 -4.04
N GLY A 33 -3.97 6.40 -4.09
CA GLY A 33 -3.45 5.66 -2.95
C GLY A 33 -3.05 6.58 -1.80
N SER A 34 -2.35 7.69 -2.08
CA SER A 34 -1.99 8.67 -1.04
C SER A 34 -3.23 9.33 -0.43
N GLY A 35 -4.24 9.67 -1.23
CA GLY A 35 -5.49 10.22 -0.72
C GLY A 35 -6.17 9.25 0.25
N MET A 36 -6.25 7.97 -0.12
CA MET A 36 -6.83 6.93 0.74
C MET A 36 -6.03 6.76 2.05
N VAL A 37 -4.71 6.71 1.98
CA VAL A 37 -3.81 6.63 3.14
C VAL A 37 -4.00 7.82 4.07
N MET A 38 -4.07 9.03 3.52
CA MET A 38 -4.29 10.26 4.29
C MET A 38 -5.64 10.25 5.01
N THR A 39 -6.71 9.84 4.34
CA THR A 39 -8.05 9.75 4.94
C THR A 39 -8.09 8.72 6.07
N LEU A 40 -7.49 7.54 5.87
CA LEU A 40 -7.45 6.50 6.91
C LEU A 40 -6.63 6.93 8.11
N GLY A 41 -5.42 7.45 7.89
CA GLY A 41 -4.56 7.93 8.98
C GLY A 41 -5.17 9.11 9.73
N ALA A 42 -5.80 10.06 9.03
CA ALA A 42 -6.44 11.20 9.68
C ALA A 42 -7.66 10.76 10.51
N GLY A 43 -8.47 9.85 9.98
CA GLY A 43 -9.64 9.30 10.68
C GLY A 43 -9.27 8.53 11.95
N TRP A 44 -8.40 7.53 11.82
CA TRP A 44 -7.95 6.72 12.95
C TRP A 44 -7.08 7.50 13.94
N GLY A 45 -6.17 8.34 13.44
CA GLY A 45 -5.32 9.18 14.28
C GLY A 45 -6.13 10.12 15.16
N SER A 46 -7.14 10.79 14.60
CA SER A 46 -8.04 11.67 15.36
C SER A 46 -8.79 10.89 16.44
N TYR A 47 -9.29 9.69 16.11
CA TYR A 47 -9.94 8.82 17.08
C TYR A 47 -8.99 8.41 18.21
N TYR A 48 -7.76 8.01 17.92
CA TYR A 48 -6.80 7.58 18.93
C TYR A 48 -6.27 8.70 19.81
N VAL A 49 -6.21 9.94 19.31
CA VAL A 49 -5.97 11.12 20.16
C VAL A 49 -7.06 11.24 21.23
N LEU A 50 -8.34 11.10 20.83
CA LEU A 50 -9.47 11.18 21.76
C LEU A 50 -9.48 10.02 22.78
N GLN A 51 -8.91 8.87 22.43
CA GLN A 51 -8.78 7.71 23.31
C GLN A 51 -7.48 7.69 24.13
N ALA A 52 -6.68 8.77 24.09
CA ALA A 52 -5.35 8.84 24.72
C ALA A 52 -4.38 7.70 24.32
N LYS A 53 -4.57 7.14 23.12
CA LYS A 53 -3.72 6.09 22.52
C LYS A 53 -2.60 6.71 21.71
N TRP A 54 -1.66 7.38 22.38
CA TRP A 54 -0.66 8.23 21.74
C TRP A 54 0.25 7.52 20.73
N LEU A 55 0.63 6.27 20.99
CA LEU A 55 1.45 5.50 20.06
C LEU A 55 0.70 5.27 18.73
N LEU A 56 -0.54 4.78 18.80
CA LEU A 56 -1.39 4.53 17.62
C LEU A 56 -1.67 5.85 16.88
N ALA A 57 -2.02 6.90 17.62
CA ALA A 57 -2.23 8.23 17.06
C ALA A 57 -1.00 8.74 16.29
N THR A 58 0.20 8.56 16.86
CA THR A 58 1.46 8.99 16.22
C THR A 58 1.77 8.19 14.96
N MET A 59 1.51 6.88 14.97
CA MET A 59 1.66 6.03 13.79
C MET A 59 0.72 6.45 12.66
N ASP A 60 -0.54 6.74 12.99
CA ASP A 60 -1.53 7.24 12.04
C ASP A 60 -1.20 8.63 11.50
N ILE A 61 -0.72 9.55 12.34
CA ILE A 61 -0.22 10.86 11.92
C ILE A 61 0.98 10.70 10.97
N GLY A 62 1.91 9.80 11.30
CA GLY A 62 3.04 9.47 10.44
C GLY A 62 2.61 8.91 9.08
N MET A 63 1.58 8.07 9.07
CA MET A 63 0.96 7.55 7.86
C MET A 63 0.31 8.66 7.01
N THR A 64 -0.43 9.57 7.63
CA THR A 64 -1.00 10.75 6.95
C THR A 64 0.09 11.64 6.37
N ALA A 65 1.16 11.90 7.11
CA ALA A 65 2.29 12.70 6.64
C ALA A 65 3.02 12.03 5.46
N ALA A 66 3.23 10.72 5.52
CA ALA A 66 3.82 9.94 4.43
C ALA A 66 2.94 9.99 3.16
N GLY A 67 1.62 9.87 3.32
CA GLY A 67 0.66 10.03 2.24
C GLY A 67 0.70 11.43 1.63
N ALA A 68 0.70 12.48 2.45
CA ALA A 68 0.79 13.87 1.98
C ALA A 68 2.10 14.13 1.21
N LEU A 69 3.22 13.61 1.70
CA LEU A 69 4.52 13.73 1.04
C LEU A 69 4.56 12.97 -0.29
N ALA A 70 4.05 11.74 -0.33
CA ALA A 70 3.95 10.95 -1.55
C ALA A 70 3.03 11.61 -2.58
N MET A 71 1.88 12.15 -2.15
CA MET A 71 0.97 12.95 -2.97
C MET A 71 1.68 14.16 -3.57
N TRP A 72 2.35 14.97 -2.74
CA TRP A 72 3.05 16.15 -3.19
C TRP A 72 4.16 15.82 -4.21
N CYS A 73 4.95 14.77 -3.94
CA CYS A 73 5.94 14.28 -4.91
C CYS A 73 5.28 13.77 -6.20
N ALA A 74 4.13 13.11 -6.13
CA ALA A 74 3.41 12.64 -7.31
C ALA A 74 2.86 13.80 -8.16
N LEU A 75 2.30 14.82 -7.52
CA LEU A 75 1.79 16.03 -8.17
C LEU A 75 2.90 16.87 -8.81
N THR A 76 4.11 16.82 -8.26
CA THR A 76 5.32 17.47 -8.81
C THR A 76 6.13 16.56 -9.76
N ASP A 77 5.52 15.48 -10.24
CA ASP A 77 6.09 14.50 -11.19
C ASP A 77 7.37 13.77 -10.71
N ARG A 78 7.65 13.81 -9.40
CA ARG A 78 8.70 13.03 -8.73
C ARG A 78 8.19 11.64 -8.35
N LEU A 79 7.71 10.88 -9.34
CA LEU A 79 6.98 9.62 -9.12
C LEU A 79 7.82 8.52 -8.45
N ARG A 80 9.07 8.34 -8.89
CA ARG A 80 9.95 7.31 -8.35
C ARG A 80 10.26 7.50 -6.86
N PRO A 81 10.74 8.67 -6.39
CA PRO A 81 10.97 8.87 -4.96
C PRO A 81 9.66 8.82 -4.16
N ALA A 82 8.53 9.30 -4.71
CA ALA A 82 7.22 9.15 -4.07
C ALA A 82 6.88 7.68 -3.81
N ALA A 83 7.02 6.82 -4.82
CA ALA A 83 6.75 5.39 -4.72
C ALA A 83 7.70 4.70 -3.75
N VAL A 84 9.01 4.93 -3.86
CA VAL A 84 9.99 4.29 -2.98
C VAL A 84 9.76 4.68 -1.53
N LEU A 85 9.64 5.98 -1.24
CA LEU A 85 9.42 6.46 0.12
C LEU A 85 8.08 5.98 0.67
N GLY A 86 7.01 6.15 -0.10
CA GLY A 86 5.65 5.78 0.31
C GLY A 86 5.53 4.30 0.63
N ILE A 87 6.04 3.42 -0.23
CA ILE A 87 5.97 1.97 0.00
C ILE A 87 6.77 1.55 1.24
N HIS A 88 7.99 2.06 1.44
CA HIS A 88 8.80 1.67 2.61
C HIS A 88 8.20 2.22 3.90
N ALA A 89 7.70 3.46 3.90
CA ALA A 89 7.01 4.05 5.03
C ALA A 89 5.76 3.25 5.41
N LEU A 90 4.92 2.92 4.42
CA LEU A 90 3.71 2.11 4.65
C LEU A 90 4.06 0.70 5.10
N LEU A 91 5.09 0.06 4.53
CA LEU A 91 5.54 -1.26 4.98
C LEU A 91 5.94 -1.23 6.46
N ALA A 92 6.74 -0.25 6.88
CA ALA A 92 7.17 -0.11 8.25
C ALA A 92 5.99 0.14 9.20
N VAL A 93 5.11 1.09 8.86
CA VAL A 93 3.98 1.47 9.71
C VAL A 93 2.95 0.34 9.80
N ILE A 94 2.57 -0.29 8.69
CA ILE A 94 1.61 -1.40 8.68
C ILE A 94 2.17 -2.59 9.47
N THR A 95 3.46 -2.89 9.32
CA THR A 95 4.12 -3.95 10.12
C THR A 95 4.09 -3.61 11.61
N GLY A 96 4.30 -2.34 11.97
CA GLY A 96 4.13 -1.85 13.34
C GLY A 96 2.70 -2.06 13.85
N PHE A 97 1.68 -1.72 13.05
CA PHE A 97 0.29 -1.96 13.42
C PHE A 97 -0.01 -3.45 13.59
N CYS A 98 0.58 -4.31 12.76
CA CYS A 98 0.43 -5.76 12.93
C CYS A 98 0.96 -6.24 14.29
N MET A 99 2.04 -5.64 14.81
CA MET A 99 2.55 -5.96 16.14
C MET A 99 1.59 -5.55 17.28
N LEU A 100 0.75 -4.54 17.04
CA LEU A 100 -0.22 -4.03 18.02
C LEU A 100 -1.65 -4.57 17.81
N ASP A 101 -1.85 -5.41 16.78
CA ASP A 101 -3.14 -6.01 16.42
C ASP A 101 -3.16 -7.53 16.72
N VAL A 102 -2.68 -7.92 17.91
CA VAL A 102 -2.65 -9.34 18.34
C VAL A 102 -4.08 -9.91 18.43
N PRO A 103 -4.40 -11.04 17.76
CA PRO A 103 -5.77 -11.55 17.72
C PRO A 103 -6.33 -11.83 19.13
N LEU A 104 -7.62 -11.52 19.32
CA LEU A 104 -8.38 -11.86 20.53
C LEU A 104 -9.27 -13.07 20.23
N PRO A 105 -9.76 -13.81 21.24
CA PRO A 105 -10.57 -15.02 21.04
C PRO A 105 -11.77 -14.86 20.09
N GLN A 106 -12.35 -13.65 20.02
CA GLN A 106 -13.52 -13.35 19.18
C GLN A 106 -13.28 -12.24 18.16
N VAL A 107 -12.05 -11.71 18.07
CA VAL A 107 -11.70 -10.62 17.14
C VAL A 107 -10.43 -11.00 16.39
N PRO A 108 -10.54 -11.36 15.10
CA PRO A 108 -9.38 -11.70 14.30
C PRO A 108 -8.49 -10.46 14.08
N ARG A 109 -7.22 -10.70 13.76
CA ARG A 109 -6.31 -9.65 13.27
C ARG A 109 -6.73 -9.20 11.88
N SER A 110 -6.59 -7.92 11.58
CA SER A 110 -6.93 -7.37 10.25
C SER A 110 -5.88 -6.43 9.67
N ALA A 111 -4.99 -5.84 10.47
CA ALA A 111 -4.01 -4.86 9.99
C ALA A 111 -3.11 -5.42 8.87
N HIS A 112 -2.75 -6.70 8.94
CA HIS A 112 -1.90 -7.38 7.97
C HIS A 112 -2.48 -7.44 6.55
N MET A 113 -3.81 -7.28 6.38
CA MET A 113 -4.45 -7.31 5.07
C MET A 113 -3.95 -6.17 4.17
N HIS A 114 -3.61 -5.01 4.73
CA HIS A 114 -3.07 -3.89 3.96
C HIS A 114 -1.71 -4.18 3.31
N LEU A 115 -0.96 -5.18 3.79
CA LEU A 115 0.28 -5.63 3.14
C LEU A 115 0.01 -6.27 1.77
N ILE A 116 -1.16 -6.88 1.58
CA ILE A 116 -1.60 -7.44 0.29
C ILE A 116 -1.84 -6.29 -0.70
N THR A 117 -2.54 -5.25 -0.26
CA THR A 117 -2.71 -4.01 -1.05
C THR A 117 -1.36 -3.41 -1.43
N LEU A 118 -0.44 -3.33 -0.47
CA LEU A 118 0.89 -2.78 -0.68
C LEU A 118 1.69 -3.59 -1.69
N ALA A 119 1.61 -4.93 -1.62
CA ALA A 119 2.23 -5.83 -2.58
C ALA A 119 1.67 -5.62 -3.99
N ALA A 120 0.34 -5.50 -4.14
CA ALA A 120 -0.29 -5.22 -5.43
C ALA A 120 0.17 -3.87 -6.01
N ALA A 121 0.24 -2.83 -5.17
CA ALA A 121 0.76 -1.52 -5.57
C ALA A 121 2.22 -1.61 -6.06
N CYS A 122 3.08 -2.36 -5.35
CA CYS A 122 4.48 -2.56 -5.75
C CYS A 122 4.61 -3.14 -7.17
N VAL A 123 3.77 -4.12 -7.53
CA VAL A 123 3.80 -4.75 -8.87
C VAL A 123 3.57 -3.72 -9.97
N LEU A 124 2.66 -2.76 -9.74
CA LEU A 124 2.45 -1.66 -10.70
C LEU A 124 3.59 -0.64 -10.63
N LEU A 125 3.92 -0.13 -9.44
CA LEU A 125 4.86 0.97 -9.26
C LEU A 125 6.28 0.64 -9.73
N PHE A 126 6.71 -0.62 -9.60
CA PHE A 126 8.11 -1.03 -9.77
C PHE A 126 8.33 -2.02 -10.91
N ARG A 127 7.40 -2.11 -11.87
CA ARG A 127 7.49 -3.04 -13.02
C ARG A 127 8.82 -2.93 -13.78
N GLY A 128 9.33 -1.72 -13.97
CA GLY A 128 10.59 -1.42 -14.67
C GLY A 128 11.82 -1.25 -13.78
N GLU A 129 11.72 -1.51 -12.48
CA GLU A 129 12.79 -1.23 -11.50
C GLU A 129 13.72 -2.43 -11.25
N ARG A 130 14.76 -2.19 -10.44
CA ARG A 130 15.74 -3.20 -10.01
C ARG A 130 15.07 -4.34 -9.24
N PHE A 131 15.74 -5.50 -9.21
CA PHE A 131 15.26 -6.75 -8.59
C PHE A 131 14.68 -6.56 -7.17
N TYR A 132 15.33 -5.73 -6.34
CA TYR A 132 14.85 -5.41 -4.99
C TYR A 132 13.42 -4.83 -5.00
N LEU A 133 13.20 -3.72 -5.70
CA LEU A 133 11.89 -3.04 -5.73
C LEU A 133 10.85 -3.85 -6.50
N ARG A 134 11.28 -4.51 -7.59
CA ARG A 134 10.38 -5.23 -8.50
C ARG A 134 9.88 -6.55 -7.94
N LEU A 135 10.69 -7.27 -7.14
CA LEU A 135 10.35 -8.62 -6.66
C LEU A 135 10.50 -8.78 -5.15
N VAL A 136 11.66 -8.41 -4.58
CA VAL A 136 11.93 -8.66 -3.15
C VAL A 136 10.90 -7.94 -2.28
N LEU A 137 10.60 -6.69 -2.58
CA LEU A 137 9.67 -5.88 -1.81
C LEU A 137 8.21 -6.41 -1.80
N PRO A 138 7.55 -6.67 -2.95
CA PRO A 138 6.22 -7.28 -2.93
C PRO A 138 6.19 -8.67 -2.30
N VAL A 139 7.22 -9.50 -2.50
CA VAL A 139 7.32 -10.82 -1.86
C VAL A 139 7.47 -10.68 -0.34
N ALA A 140 8.25 -9.72 0.14
CA ALA A 140 8.38 -9.43 1.56
C ALA A 140 7.03 -9.00 2.16
N CYS A 141 6.26 -8.15 1.49
CA CYS A 141 4.90 -7.79 1.92
C CYS A 141 4.02 -9.03 2.09
N PHE A 142 4.01 -9.96 1.12
CA PHE A 142 3.24 -11.20 1.23
C PHE A 142 3.75 -12.12 2.34
N ALA A 143 5.07 -12.26 2.50
CA ALA A 143 5.66 -13.08 3.54
C ALA A 143 5.32 -12.55 4.95
N ILE A 144 5.39 -11.24 5.16
CA ILE A 144 5.02 -10.59 6.42
C ILE A 144 3.50 -10.72 6.66
N ALA A 145 2.68 -10.56 5.61
CA ALA A 145 1.24 -10.77 5.70
C ALA A 145 0.92 -12.20 6.16
N LEU A 146 1.56 -13.21 5.54
CA LEU A 146 1.39 -14.62 5.89
C LEU A 146 1.85 -14.92 7.31
N LEU A 147 3.00 -14.37 7.73
CA LEU A 147 3.52 -14.52 9.09
C LEU A 147 2.48 -14.07 10.12
N PHE A 148 1.87 -12.90 9.91
CA PHE A 148 0.88 -12.37 10.84
C PHE A 148 -0.51 -12.98 10.70
N ALA A 149 -0.86 -13.50 9.52
CA ALA A 149 -2.09 -14.28 9.33
C ALA A 149 -2.05 -15.62 10.10
N GLY A 150 -0.87 -16.24 10.14
CA GLY A 150 -0.67 -17.57 10.74
C GLY A 150 -0.14 -17.58 12.18
N SER A 151 0.05 -16.41 12.83
CA SER A 151 0.65 -16.35 14.15
C SER A 151 -0.01 -15.34 15.09
N SER A 152 0.25 -15.50 16.39
CA SER A 152 -0.11 -14.55 17.44
C SER A 152 1.01 -13.55 17.76
N LEU A 153 2.03 -13.43 16.89
CA LEU A 153 3.19 -12.56 17.11
C LEU A 153 2.76 -11.09 17.30
N GLY A 154 3.18 -10.48 18.41
CA GLY A 154 2.97 -9.07 18.71
C GLY A 154 2.99 -8.77 20.21
N VAL A 155 2.61 -7.55 20.57
CA VAL A 155 2.57 -7.06 21.95
C VAL A 155 1.12 -7.01 22.42
N SER A 156 0.83 -7.67 23.55
CA SER A 156 -0.53 -7.79 24.12
C SER A 156 -0.83 -6.77 25.23
N ASP A 157 -0.09 -5.66 25.30
CA ASP A 157 -0.31 -4.61 26.29
C ASP A 157 -1.58 -3.80 25.96
N PRO A 158 -2.61 -3.81 26.82
CA PRO A 158 -3.84 -3.06 26.60
C PRO A 158 -3.64 -1.55 26.41
N MET A 159 -2.54 -0.97 26.90
CA MET A 159 -2.21 0.45 26.68
C MET A 159 -1.77 0.73 25.25
N LEU A 160 -1.06 -0.19 24.61
CA LEU A 160 -0.55 -0.03 23.25
C LEU A 160 -1.55 -0.50 22.18
N MET A 161 -2.50 -1.35 22.55
CA MET A 161 -3.50 -1.90 21.64
C MET A 161 -4.74 -1.00 21.50
N PRO A 162 -5.45 -1.07 20.36
CA PRO A 162 -6.77 -0.47 20.24
C PRO A 162 -7.77 -1.13 21.20
N PRO A 163 -8.77 -0.38 21.72
CA PRO A 163 -9.80 -0.95 22.58
C PRO A 163 -10.58 -2.09 21.91
N PRO A 164 -11.05 -3.13 22.65
CA PRO A 164 -11.68 -4.31 22.05
C PRO A 164 -12.85 -4.02 21.11
N GLN A 165 -13.74 -3.09 21.47
CA GLN A 165 -14.87 -2.69 20.63
C GLN A 165 -14.41 -2.02 19.32
N THR A 166 -13.40 -1.15 19.41
CA THR A 166 -12.75 -0.52 18.26
C THR A 166 -12.16 -1.56 17.32
N ARG A 167 -11.56 -2.62 17.87
CA ARG A 167 -10.99 -3.71 17.07
C ARG A 167 -12.05 -4.49 16.32
N ALA A 168 -13.16 -4.82 16.97
CA ALA A 168 -14.27 -5.52 16.31
C ALA A 168 -14.80 -4.75 15.09
N ILE A 169 -14.92 -3.42 15.21
CA ILE A 169 -15.31 -2.54 14.10
C ILE A 169 -14.16 -2.40 13.08
N GLY A 170 -12.93 -2.24 13.58
CA GLY A 170 -11.72 -2.06 12.79
C GLY A 170 -11.44 -3.22 11.84
N VAL A 171 -11.80 -4.47 12.21
CA VAL A 171 -11.73 -5.63 11.31
C VAL A 171 -12.50 -5.39 10.01
N TRP A 172 -13.74 -4.91 10.12
CA TRP A 172 -14.58 -4.65 8.94
C TRP A 172 -14.05 -3.47 8.12
N ILE A 173 -13.65 -2.39 8.78
CA ILE A 173 -13.11 -1.20 8.11
C ILE A 173 -11.81 -1.54 7.37
N ASN A 174 -10.87 -2.25 8.01
CA ASN A 174 -9.59 -2.64 7.41
C ASN A 174 -9.80 -3.58 6.22
N ASN A 175 -10.68 -4.57 6.34
CA ASN A 175 -10.95 -5.51 5.25
C ASN A 175 -11.64 -4.82 4.06
N LEU A 176 -12.66 -4.00 4.33
CA LEU A 176 -13.36 -3.25 3.29
C LEU A 176 -12.40 -2.32 2.54
N THR A 177 -11.60 -1.55 3.29
CA THR A 177 -10.63 -0.63 2.70
C THR A 177 -9.53 -1.37 1.94
N CYS A 178 -9.06 -2.52 2.43
CA CYS A 178 -8.12 -3.37 1.69
C CYS A 178 -8.73 -3.85 0.36
N PHE A 179 -9.98 -4.34 0.35
CA PHE A 179 -10.64 -4.78 -0.88
C PHE A 179 -10.85 -3.63 -1.87
N LEU A 180 -11.30 -2.47 -1.40
CA LEU A 180 -11.44 -1.27 -2.23
C LEU A 180 -10.09 -0.84 -2.81
N ALA A 181 -9.02 -0.88 -2.02
CA ALA A 181 -7.70 -0.48 -2.45
C ALA A 181 -7.08 -1.46 -3.46
N VAL A 182 -7.24 -2.77 -3.25
CA VAL A 182 -6.83 -3.77 -4.24
C VAL A 182 -7.64 -3.62 -5.52
N GLY A 183 -8.96 -3.45 -5.43
CA GLY A 183 -9.84 -3.19 -6.57
C GLY A 183 -9.40 -1.95 -7.35
N MET A 184 -9.06 -0.87 -6.65
CA MET A 184 -8.51 0.35 -7.23
C MET A 184 -7.19 0.06 -7.97
N VAL A 185 -6.24 -0.63 -7.35
CA VAL A 185 -4.95 -0.99 -7.99
C VAL A 185 -5.19 -1.81 -9.26
N LEU A 186 -6.03 -2.83 -9.20
CA LEU A 186 -6.35 -3.68 -10.35
C LEU A 186 -7.04 -2.90 -11.47
N TRP A 187 -7.99 -2.03 -11.12
CA TRP A 187 -8.64 -1.15 -12.08
C TRP A 187 -7.64 -0.21 -12.76
N ILE A 188 -6.75 0.44 -11.99
CA ILE A 188 -5.68 1.31 -12.52
C ILE A 188 -4.73 0.51 -13.43
N MET A 189 -4.39 -0.74 -13.06
CA MET A 189 -3.55 -1.61 -13.89
C MET A 189 -4.16 -1.90 -15.25
N GLN A 190 -5.49 -1.92 -15.35
CA GLN A 190 -6.23 -2.21 -16.58
C GLN A 190 -6.67 -0.95 -17.34
N ALA A 191 -6.75 0.20 -16.65
CA ALA A 191 -7.25 1.45 -17.20
C ALA A 191 -6.43 1.96 -18.39
N ASP A 192 -7.09 2.33 -19.48
CA ASP A 192 -6.47 2.99 -20.63
C ASP A 192 -6.32 4.51 -20.40
N VAL A 193 -5.52 4.85 -19.38
CA VAL A 193 -5.07 6.22 -19.07
C VAL A 193 -3.61 6.44 -19.43
#